data_AF-A0A8S9GM60-F1
#
_entry.id   AF-A0A8S9GM60-F1
#
_cell.length_a   1.000
_cell.length_b   1.000
_cell.length_c   1.000
_cell.angle_alpha   90.00
_cell.angle_beta   90.00
_cell.angle_gamma   90.00
#
_symmetry.space_group_name_H-M   'P 1'
#
loop_
_entity.id
_entity.type
_entity.pdbx_description
1 polymer ?
#
loop_
_entity_poly.entity_id
_entity_poly.type
_entity_poly.pdbx_seq_one_letter_code
_entity_poly.pdbx_strand_id
1 'polypeptide(L)'
;MFCFFPFFCFFFSFIAQNTVPNMAYPLSTSSRWIVDENGQRVKLACVNWPSHLQPVVAEGLSKQPVDAVAKKIVEMGFNCVRLTWALDLMTNETLANNVTVRQSFQSFGLKDDIVGFQTNNPSIIDISLIEAFKKVTLAFEFDQQGS
;
A
#
# COMPACT_ATOMS: atom_id res chain seq x y z
N MET A 1 42.76 -15.51 56.82
CA MET A 1 41.84 -14.40 56.49
C MET A 1 42.20 -13.90 55.10
N PHE A 2 41.61 -14.50 54.07
CA PHE A 2 41.74 -14.04 52.68
C PHE A 2 40.33 -13.96 52.12
N CYS A 3 39.90 -12.73 51.84
CA CYS A 3 38.58 -12.40 51.33
C CYS A 3 38.58 -12.62 49.82
N PHE A 4 37.94 -13.69 49.34
CA PHE A 4 37.68 -13.87 47.91
C PHE A 4 36.33 -13.19 47.60
N PHE A 5 36.40 -11.96 47.10
CA PHE A 5 35.26 -11.27 46.49
C PHE A 5 35.04 -11.87 45.10
N PRO A 6 33.92 -12.55 44.79
CA PRO A 6 33.64 -12.89 43.41
C PRO A 6 33.26 -11.61 42.69
N PHE A 7 34.13 -11.22 41.77
CA PHE A 7 33.96 -10.14 40.81
C PHE A 7 32.72 -10.45 39.96
N PHE A 8 31.56 -9.96 40.40
CA PHE A 8 30.31 -10.07 39.64
C PHE A 8 30.40 -9.09 38.47
N CYS A 9 30.93 -9.56 37.33
CA CYS A 9 30.85 -8.85 36.06
C CYS A 9 29.38 -8.70 35.68
N PHE A 10 28.75 -7.60 36.13
CA PHE A 10 27.50 -7.13 35.54
C PHE A 10 27.82 -6.65 34.12
N PHE A 11 27.85 -7.58 33.16
CA PHE A 11 27.74 -7.22 31.75
C PHE A 11 26.35 -6.62 31.57
N PHE A 12 26.27 -5.28 31.66
CA PHE A 12 25.10 -4.54 31.23
C PHE A 12 25.05 -4.68 29.71
N SER A 13 24.41 -5.74 29.22
CA SER A 13 24.07 -5.87 27.80
C SER A 13 23.14 -4.71 27.46
N PHE A 14 23.69 -3.65 26.88
CA PHE A 14 22.93 -2.57 26.31
C PHE A 14 22.23 -3.13 25.08
N ILE A 15 21.01 -3.63 25.26
CA ILE A 15 20.15 -4.00 24.13
C ILE A 15 19.83 -2.69 23.43
N ALA A 16 20.52 -2.42 22.32
CA ALA A 16 20.11 -1.39 21.39
C ALA A 16 18.73 -1.77 20.87
N GLN A 17 17.70 -1.10 21.38
CA GLN A 17 16.36 -1.19 20.84
C GLN A 17 16.40 -0.53 19.46
N ASN A 18 16.38 -1.34 18.40
CA ASN A 18 16.06 -0.86 17.06
C ASN A 18 14.59 -0.42 17.10
N THR A 19 14.33 0.85 17.38
CA THR A 19 13.00 1.42 17.15
C THR A 19 12.82 1.49 15.64
N VAL A 20 12.11 0.50 15.07
CA VAL A 20 11.54 0.66 13.73
C VAL A 20 10.70 1.94 13.80
N PRO A 21 11.00 2.98 13.00
CA PRO A 21 10.19 4.18 13.00
C PRO A 21 8.76 3.75 12.68
N ASN A 22 7.86 4.00 13.63
CA ASN A 22 6.45 3.72 13.46
C ASN A 22 5.93 4.70 12.42
N MET A 23 5.96 4.30 11.14
CA MET A 23 5.29 5.01 10.05
C MET A 23 3.78 4.79 10.17
N ALA A 24 3.21 5.05 11.35
CA ALA A 24 1.78 5.17 11.52
C ALA A 24 1.43 6.61 11.19
N TYR A 25 0.87 6.82 9.98
CA TYR A 25 0.21 8.08 9.61
C TYR A 25 -0.72 8.49 10.75
N PRO A 26 -0.45 9.59 11.49
CA PRO A 26 -1.00 9.75 12.84
C PRO A 26 -2.37 10.42 12.77
N LEU A 27 -3.27 9.88 11.94
CA LEU A 27 -4.68 10.23 12.01
C LEU A 27 -5.28 9.50 13.22
N SER A 28 -5.91 10.28 14.09
CA SER A 28 -6.66 9.77 15.24
C SER A 28 -8.04 10.41 15.30
N THR A 29 -8.86 10.01 16.28
CA THR A 29 -10.18 10.60 16.49
C THR A 29 -10.22 11.42 17.76
N SER A 30 -10.84 12.60 17.68
CA SER A 30 -11.17 13.44 18.84
C SER A 30 -12.66 13.76 18.80
N SER A 31 -13.44 13.10 19.66
CA SER A 31 -14.90 13.07 19.59
C SER A 31 -15.37 12.67 18.18
N ARG A 32 -16.03 13.58 17.44
CA ARG A 32 -16.53 13.33 16.07
C ARG A 32 -15.55 13.68 14.95
N TRP A 33 -14.34 14.15 15.27
CA TRP A 33 -13.38 14.66 14.30
C TRP A 33 -12.23 13.69 14.07
N ILE A 34 -11.76 13.64 12.82
CA ILE A 34 -10.45 13.09 12.48
C ILE A 34 -9.43 14.21 12.70
N VAL A 35 -8.35 13.92 13.42
CA VAL A 35 -7.29 14.87 13.74
C VAL A 35 -5.92 14.30 13.40
N ASP A 36 -4.96 15.16 13.09
CA ASP A 36 -3.54 14.81 12.92
C ASP A 36 -2.80 14.69 14.26
N GLU A 37 -1.49 14.46 14.22
CA GLU A 37 -0.61 14.39 15.39
C GLU A 37 -0.59 15.66 16.24
N ASN A 38 -0.88 16.82 15.65
CA ASN A 38 -0.95 18.10 16.33
C ASN A 38 -2.35 18.38 16.90
N GLY A 39 -3.29 17.44 16.76
CA GLY A 39 -4.69 17.59 17.16
C GLY A 39 -5.50 18.50 16.23
N GLN A 40 -4.95 18.86 15.06
CA GLN A 40 -5.64 19.70 14.09
C GLN A 40 -6.64 18.86 13.30
N ARG A 41 -7.85 19.41 13.09
CA ARG A 41 -8.91 18.71 12.36
C ARG A 41 -8.54 18.51 10.89
N VAL A 42 -8.55 17.26 10.45
CA VAL A 42 -8.39 16.87 9.05
C VAL A 42 -9.75 16.56 8.44
N LYS A 43 -10.02 17.12 7.25
CA LYS A 43 -11.18 16.74 6.43
C LYS A 43 -10.69 15.86 5.29
N LEU A 44 -11.16 14.61 5.27
CA LEU A 44 -10.91 13.68 4.18
C LEU A 44 -11.78 14.05 2.98
N ALA A 45 -11.12 14.47 1.90
CA ALA A 45 -11.71 14.63 0.58
C ALA A 45 -11.18 13.47 -0.27
N CYS A 46 -11.94 12.38 -0.33
CA CYS A 46 -11.48 11.15 -0.99
C CYS A 46 -12.09 10.94 -2.37
N VAL A 47 -11.29 10.37 -3.26
CA VAL A 47 -11.83 9.63 -4.42
C VAL A 47 -12.05 8.18 -4.08
N ASN A 48 -12.99 7.53 -4.77
CA ASN A 48 -13.08 6.08 -4.78
C ASN A 48 -12.37 5.56 -6.02
N TRP A 49 -11.33 4.74 -5.84
CA TRP A 49 -10.65 4.05 -6.94
C TRP A 49 -11.01 2.56 -6.92
N PRO A 50 -11.82 2.08 -7.87
CA PRO A 50 -12.22 0.67 -7.89
C PRO A 50 -11.06 -0.26 -8.22
N SER A 51 -10.94 -1.34 -7.44
CA SER A 51 -10.03 -2.48 -7.67
C SER A 51 -10.68 -3.81 -7.24
N HIS A 52 -11.99 -3.82 -7.06
CA HIS A 52 -12.77 -4.99 -6.62
C HIS A 52 -13.47 -5.73 -7.77
N LEU A 53 -13.26 -5.29 -9.02
CA LEU A 53 -13.89 -5.88 -10.19
C LEU A 53 -13.24 -7.22 -10.55
N GLN A 54 -13.89 -7.93 -11.48
CA GLN A 54 -13.54 -9.30 -11.86
C GLN A 54 -12.05 -9.51 -12.22
N PRO A 55 -11.34 -8.57 -12.89
CA PRO A 55 -9.91 -8.77 -13.17
C PRO A 55 -8.98 -8.62 -11.95
N VAL A 56 -9.51 -8.17 -10.80
CA VAL A 56 -8.82 -8.03 -9.51
C VAL A 56 -7.62 -7.08 -9.56
N VAL A 57 -7.75 -5.99 -10.32
CA VAL A 57 -6.75 -4.92 -10.43
C VAL A 57 -7.46 -3.58 -10.45
N ALA A 58 -6.77 -2.50 -10.05
CA ALA A 58 -7.30 -1.16 -10.09
C ALA A 58 -7.65 -0.72 -11.52
N GLU A 59 -8.81 -0.07 -11.65
CA GLU A 59 -9.35 0.36 -12.93
C GLU A 59 -8.48 1.44 -13.59
N GLY A 60 -8.45 1.46 -14.92
CA GLY A 60 -7.76 2.48 -15.71
C GLY A 60 -6.26 2.27 -15.91
N LEU A 61 -5.65 1.26 -15.27
CA LEU A 61 -4.20 0.99 -15.41
C LEU A 61 -3.79 0.47 -16.79
N SER A 62 -4.73 0.03 -17.63
CA SER A 62 -4.44 -0.19 -19.05
C SER A 62 -4.31 1.11 -19.85
N LYS A 63 -4.77 2.25 -19.31
CA LYS A 63 -4.83 3.54 -20.00
C LYS A 63 -3.83 4.58 -19.49
N GLN A 64 -3.42 4.49 -18.22
CA GLN A 64 -2.50 5.44 -17.58
C GLN A 64 -1.55 4.72 -16.60
N PRO A 65 -0.29 5.19 -16.45
CA PRO A 65 0.61 4.72 -15.38
C PRO A 65 0.01 4.98 -13.99
N VAL A 66 0.27 4.09 -13.02
CA VAL A 66 -0.23 4.24 -11.64
C VAL A 66 0.14 5.63 -11.07
N ASP A 67 1.40 6.03 -11.20
CA ASP A 67 1.90 7.31 -10.67
C ASP A 67 1.21 8.52 -11.32
N ALA A 68 0.85 8.41 -12.61
CA ALA A 68 0.13 9.47 -13.30
C ALA A 68 -1.30 9.61 -12.76
N VAL A 69 -1.97 8.50 -12.44
CA VAL A 69 -3.29 8.51 -11.80
C VAL A 69 -3.20 9.09 -10.39
N ALA A 70 -2.22 8.63 -9.59
CA ALA A 70 -2.01 9.12 -8.23
C ALA A 70 -1.75 10.63 -8.20
N LYS A 71 -0.81 11.10 -9.04
CA LYS A 71 -0.54 12.53 -9.22
C LYS A 71 -1.80 13.30 -9.63
N LYS A 72 -2.61 12.75 -10.54
CA LYS A 72 -3.84 13.44 -10.98
C LYS A 72 -4.85 13.60 -9.86
N ILE A 73 -4.98 12.60 -8.99
CA ILE A 73 -5.85 12.67 -7.80
C ILE A 73 -5.41 13.81 -6.88
N VAL A 74 -4.11 13.95 -6.63
CA VAL A 74 -3.54 15.04 -5.84
C VAL A 74 -3.77 16.40 -6.51
N GLU A 75 -3.52 16.52 -7.82
CA GLU A 75 -3.77 17.76 -8.59
C GLU A 75 -5.24 18.21 -8.55
N MET A 76 -6.18 17.28 -8.42
CA MET A 76 -7.61 17.58 -8.26
C MET A 76 -8.00 18.03 -6.84
N GLY A 77 -7.06 18.02 -5.90
CA GLY A 77 -7.25 18.47 -4.52
C GLY A 77 -7.79 17.39 -3.56
N PHE A 78 -7.75 16.12 -3.95
CA PHE A 78 -8.10 15.01 -3.05
C PHE A 78 -6.89 14.63 -2.19
N ASN A 79 -7.14 14.28 -0.92
CA ASN A 79 -6.11 13.93 0.05
C ASN A 79 -6.23 12.48 0.57
N CYS A 80 -7.11 11.69 -0.03
CA CYS A 80 -7.27 10.27 0.28
C CYS A 80 -7.86 9.50 -0.90
N VAL A 81 -7.58 8.20 -0.92
CA VAL A 81 -8.16 7.26 -1.88
C VAL A 81 -8.82 6.13 -1.10
N ARG A 82 -10.11 5.91 -1.38
CA ARG A 82 -10.78 4.68 -1.00
C ARG A 82 -10.49 3.63 -2.07
N LEU A 83 -9.44 2.83 -1.86
CA LEU A 83 -9.09 1.71 -2.73
C LEU A 83 -9.86 0.46 -2.28
N THR A 84 -10.80 0.00 -3.10
CA THR A 84 -11.58 -1.21 -2.82
C THR A 84 -10.82 -2.47 -3.22
N TRP A 85 -11.08 -3.62 -2.60
CA TRP A 85 -10.48 -4.91 -2.96
C TRP A 85 -11.57 -5.95 -3.26
N ALA A 86 -11.27 -6.92 -4.13
CA ALA A 86 -12.20 -8.02 -4.46
C ALA A 86 -12.14 -9.08 -3.35
N LEU A 87 -13.28 -9.61 -2.90
CA LEU A 87 -13.31 -10.60 -1.82
C LEU A 87 -12.40 -11.80 -2.11
N ASP A 88 -12.44 -12.30 -3.33
CA ASP A 88 -11.63 -13.43 -3.77
C ASP A 88 -10.11 -13.17 -3.71
N LEU A 89 -9.67 -11.91 -3.77
CA LEU A 89 -8.27 -11.56 -3.55
C LEU A 89 -7.79 -11.92 -2.14
N MET A 90 -8.68 -11.86 -1.14
CA MET A 90 -8.34 -12.13 0.26
C MET A 90 -8.74 -13.53 0.73
N THR A 91 -9.66 -14.20 0.05
CA THR A 91 -10.17 -15.51 0.47
C THR A 91 -9.66 -16.66 -0.39
N ASN A 92 -9.15 -16.39 -1.60
CA ASN A 92 -8.63 -17.41 -2.51
C ASN A 92 -7.12 -17.23 -2.70
N GLU A 93 -6.33 -17.90 -1.86
CA GLU A 93 -4.86 -17.86 -1.88
C GLU A 93 -4.26 -18.22 -3.24
N THR A 94 -4.85 -19.18 -3.95
CA THR A 94 -4.38 -19.59 -5.28
C THR A 94 -4.61 -18.48 -6.29
N LEU A 95 -5.79 -17.84 -6.28
CA LEU A 95 -6.06 -16.69 -7.13
C LEU A 95 -5.10 -15.54 -6.80
N ALA A 96 -4.96 -15.20 -5.52
CA ALA A 96 -4.17 -14.07 -5.06
C ALA A 96 -2.68 -14.18 -5.45
N ASN A 97 -2.08 -15.35 -5.22
CA ASN A 97 -0.63 -15.54 -5.33
C ASN A 97 -0.18 -16.18 -6.63
N ASN A 98 -1.00 -17.02 -7.27
CA ASN A 98 -0.57 -17.84 -8.41
C ASN A 98 -1.12 -17.35 -9.75
N VAL A 99 -2.15 -16.51 -9.75
CA VAL A 99 -2.69 -15.90 -10.97
C VAL A 99 -2.04 -14.54 -11.16
N THR A 100 -1.47 -14.31 -12.34
CA THR A 100 -0.93 -13.00 -12.71
C THR A 100 -2.00 -12.08 -13.27
N VAL A 101 -1.72 -10.77 -13.29
CA VAL A 101 -2.62 -9.79 -13.94
C VAL A 101 -2.90 -10.19 -15.40
N ARG A 102 -1.86 -10.58 -16.16
CA ARG A 102 -2.01 -11.06 -17.53
C ARG A 102 -2.98 -12.25 -17.62
N GLN A 103 -2.80 -13.26 -16.77
CA GLN A 103 -3.64 -14.46 -16.78
C GLN A 103 -5.10 -14.13 -16.44
N SER A 104 -5.33 -13.26 -15.44
CA SER A 104 -6.65 -12.75 -15.10
C SER A 104 -7.33 -12.08 -16.31
N PHE A 105 -6.64 -11.13 -16.95
CA PHE A 105 -7.17 -10.43 -18.12
C PHE A 105 -7.39 -11.36 -19.33
N GLN A 106 -6.51 -12.35 -19.53
CA GLN A 106 -6.69 -13.38 -20.56
C GLN A 106 -7.96 -14.19 -20.35
N SER A 107 -8.27 -14.57 -19.10
CA SER A 107 -9.46 -15.34 -18.76
C SER A 107 -10.78 -14.60 -19.06
N PHE A 108 -10.75 -13.27 -19.05
CA PHE A 108 -11.89 -12.41 -19.39
C PHE A 108 -11.86 -11.90 -20.85
N GLY A 109 -10.89 -12.33 -21.66
CA GLY A 109 -10.77 -11.90 -23.06
C GLY A 109 -10.35 -10.44 -23.25
N LEU A 110 -9.77 -9.79 -22.23
CA LEU A 110 -9.40 -8.37 -22.21
C LEU A 110 -8.03 -8.12 -22.90
N LYS A 111 -7.94 -8.48 -24.19
CA LYS A 111 -6.67 -8.45 -24.94
C LYS A 111 -6.10 -7.04 -25.10
N ASP A 112 -6.96 -6.06 -25.38
CA ASP A 112 -6.54 -4.67 -25.57
C ASP A 112 -5.99 -4.07 -24.27
N ASP A 113 -6.55 -4.45 -23.13
CA ASP A 113 -6.07 -3.99 -21.84
C ASP A 113 -4.71 -4.59 -21.50
N ILE A 114 -4.42 -5.84 -21.89
CA ILE A 114 -3.08 -6.43 -21.74
C ILE A 114 -2.03 -5.59 -22.48
N VAL A 115 -2.32 -5.18 -23.72
CA VAL A 115 -1.44 -4.28 -24.50
C VAL A 115 -1.29 -2.92 -23.82
N GLY A 116 -2.39 -2.39 -23.28
CA GLY A 116 -2.40 -1.16 -22.51
C GLY A 116 -1.52 -1.22 -21.26
N PHE A 117 -1.57 -2.32 -20.51
CA PHE A 117 -0.71 -2.56 -19.36
C PHE A 117 0.76 -2.70 -19.76
N GLN A 118 1.08 -3.40 -20.85
CA GLN A 118 2.45 -3.49 -21.35
C GLN A 118 3.04 -2.11 -21.71
N THR A 119 2.18 -1.19 -22.15
CA THR A 119 2.59 0.19 -22.49
C THR A 119 2.70 1.08 -21.26
N ASN A 120 1.70 1.04 -20.38
CA ASN A 120 1.54 2.03 -19.30
C ASN A 120 2.08 1.55 -17.94
N ASN A 121 2.03 0.24 -17.68
CA ASN A 121 2.39 -0.37 -16.40
C ASN A 121 3.09 -1.74 -16.58
N PRO A 122 4.21 -1.82 -17.32
CA PRO A 122 4.87 -3.10 -17.65
C PRO A 122 5.36 -3.86 -16.42
N SER A 123 5.62 -3.18 -15.30
CA SER A 123 6.06 -3.82 -14.05
C SER A 123 4.93 -4.47 -13.24
N ILE A 124 3.67 -4.36 -13.69
CA ILE A 124 2.46 -4.88 -13.03
C ILE A 124 1.85 -6.06 -13.79
N ILE A 125 2.01 -6.13 -15.12
CA ILE A 125 1.25 -7.09 -15.94
C ILE A 125 1.59 -8.56 -15.67
N ASP A 126 2.82 -8.86 -15.24
CA ASP A 126 3.32 -10.23 -15.07
C ASP A 126 3.56 -10.64 -13.60
N ILE A 127 3.10 -9.82 -12.63
CA ILE A 127 3.10 -10.19 -11.20
C ILE A 127 1.74 -10.74 -10.77
N SER A 128 1.70 -11.37 -9.59
CA SER A 128 0.46 -11.90 -9.00
C SER A 128 -0.53 -10.79 -8.67
N LEU A 129 -1.82 -11.13 -8.58
CA LEU A 129 -2.90 -10.17 -8.28
C LEU A 129 -2.68 -9.46 -6.94
N ILE A 130 -2.20 -10.17 -5.91
CA ILE A 130 -1.92 -9.54 -4.60
C ILE A 130 -0.74 -8.57 -4.67
N GLU A 131 0.31 -8.89 -5.42
CA GLU A 131 1.45 -7.99 -5.59
C GLU A 131 1.08 -6.77 -6.44
N ALA A 132 0.20 -6.94 -7.44
CA ALA A 132 -0.36 -5.82 -8.19
C ALA A 132 -1.15 -4.87 -7.28
N PHE A 133 -2.01 -5.40 -6.41
CA PHE A 133 -2.75 -4.60 -5.42
C PHE A 133 -1.80 -3.82 -4.50
N LYS A 134 -0.77 -4.48 -3.94
CA LYS A 134 0.26 -3.83 -3.11
C LYS A 134 1.01 -2.73 -3.86
N LYS A 135 1.37 -2.95 -5.14
CA LYS A 135 2.04 -1.90 -5.92
C LYS A 135 1.18 -0.66 -6.09
N VAL A 136 -0.13 -0.82 -6.30
CA VAL A 136 -1.06 0.31 -6.39
C VAL A 136 -1.17 1.05 -5.06
N THR A 137 -1.17 0.35 -3.92
CA THR A 137 -1.19 1.03 -2.60
C THR A 137 0.08 1.84 -2.35
N LEU A 138 1.25 1.29 -2.72
CA LEU A 138 2.55 1.94 -2.53
C LEU A 138 2.70 3.23 -3.34
N ALA A 139 2.02 3.37 -4.49
CA ALA A 139 2.08 4.58 -5.30
C ALA A 139 1.55 5.84 -4.56
N PHE A 140 0.76 5.66 -3.50
CA PHE A 140 0.29 6.76 -2.65
C PHE A 140 1.16 7.00 -1.41
N GLU A 141 2.15 6.13 -1.15
CA GLU A 141 3.07 6.28 -0.01
C GLU A 141 4.29 7.14 -0.38
N PHE A 142 4.74 7.13 -1.64
CA PHE A 142 5.92 7.89 -2.08
C PHE A 142 5.69 9.42 -2.14
N ASP A 143 4.45 9.87 -2.35
CA ASP A 143 4.15 11.31 -2.40
C ASP A 143 4.06 11.96 -1.00
N GLN A 144 3.98 11.17 0.08
CA GLN A 144 3.89 11.68 1.45
C GLN A 144 5.25 12.08 2.04
N GLN A 145 6.37 11.80 1.36
CA GLN A 145 7.72 12.19 1.81
C GLN A 145 8.20 13.55 1.26
N GLY A 146 7.34 14.26 0.52
CA GLY A 146 7.70 15.50 -0.18
C GLY A 146 6.87 16.74 0.16
N SER A 147 6.07 16.74 1.24
CA SER A 147 5.29 17.92 1.66
C SER A 147 5.67 18.42 3.05
#